data_AF-A0AAE0EDS2-F1
#
_entry.id   AF-A0AAE0EDS2-F1
#
_cell.length_a   1.000
_cell.length_b   1.000
_cell.length_c   1.000
_cell.angle_alpha   90.00
_cell.angle_beta   90.00
_cell.angle_gamma   90.00
#
_symmetry.space_group_name_H-M   'P 1'
#
loop_
_entity.id
_entity.type
_entity.pdbx_description
1 polymer ?
#
loop_
_entity_poly.entity_id
_entity_poly.type
_entity_poly.pdbx_seq_one_letter_code
_entity_poly.pdbx_strand_id
1 'polypeptide(L)'
;MATESSKSEKKWKKITGGYQRLKLHQDLRESGKEAAWSVSSCKPGNGVSALLDDNVDTYWQSDGAPPHLVNIQFQKKLIVLYVDFELHQTYTPMKISIRAGDGFHNLKVVKNVELVKPRGWIYIPFSGKDPK
;
A
#
# COMPACT_ATOMS: atom_id res chain seq x y z
N MET A 1 -26.45 27.33 21.74
CA MET A 1 -26.36 26.06 20.98
C MET A 1 -25.98 26.38 19.55
N ALA A 2 -24.72 26.13 19.18
CA ALA A 2 -24.31 25.87 17.81
C ALA A 2 -23.01 25.06 17.94
N THR A 3 -23.07 23.81 17.53
CA THR A 3 -22.03 22.80 17.68
C THR A 3 -20.83 23.14 16.80
N GLU A 4 -19.67 23.37 17.41
CA GLU A 4 -18.38 23.31 16.73
C GLU A 4 -18.10 21.86 16.34
N SER A 5 -18.56 21.45 15.15
CA SER A 5 -18.08 20.23 14.51
C SER A 5 -16.70 20.52 13.91
N SER A 6 -15.65 20.46 14.74
CA SER A 6 -14.28 20.41 14.26
C SER A 6 -14.09 19.11 13.47
N LYS A 7 -14.22 19.22 12.14
CA LYS A 7 -13.74 18.19 11.23
C LYS A 7 -12.24 18.07 11.49
N SER A 8 -11.84 17.06 12.23
CA SER A 8 -10.45 16.62 12.32
C SER A 8 -9.95 16.42 10.89
N GLU A 9 -9.11 17.33 10.42
CA GLU A 9 -8.42 17.17 9.15
C GLU A 9 -7.71 15.82 9.20
N LYS A 10 -8.09 14.89 8.32
CA LYS A 10 -7.48 13.57 8.23
C LYS A 10 -6.02 13.76 7.83
N LYS A 11 -5.14 13.84 8.82
CA LYS A 11 -3.71 14.06 8.65
C LYS A 11 -3.09 12.89 7.90
N TRP A 12 -2.56 13.15 6.71
CA TRP A 12 -1.80 12.18 5.93
C TRP A 12 -0.40 12.04 6.54
N LYS A 13 0.05 10.81 6.82
CA LYS A 13 1.45 10.58 7.23
C LYS A 13 2.31 10.68 5.96
N LYS A 14 3.18 11.68 5.91
CA LYS A 14 4.16 11.83 4.82
C LYS A 14 5.26 10.79 4.99
N ILE A 15 5.60 10.12 3.89
CA ILE A 15 6.73 9.20 3.80
C ILE A 15 7.64 9.71 2.67
N THR A 16 8.92 9.91 3.01
CA THR A 16 9.97 10.38 2.09
C THR A 16 11.06 9.32 1.99
N GLY A 17 11.53 9.03 0.77
CA GLY A 17 12.55 8.01 0.53
C GLY A 17 12.03 6.58 0.75
N GLY A 18 12.94 5.63 0.91
CA GLY A 18 12.66 4.21 1.13
C GLY A 18 13.95 3.42 1.38
N TYR A 19 13.83 2.19 1.87
CA TYR A 19 14.99 1.35 2.15
C TYR A 19 15.48 0.68 0.87
N GLN A 20 16.78 0.69 0.60
CA GLN A 20 17.35 0.08 -0.61
C GLN A 20 17.30 -1.46 -0.59
N ARG A 21 17.25 -2.05 0.60
CA ARG A 21 17.13 -3.50 0.78
C ARG A 21 15.97 -3.79 1.72
N LEU A 22 15.20 -4.82 1.40
CA LEU A 22 14.17 -5.33 2.28
C LEU A 22 14.85 -5.91 3.54
N LYS A 23 14.59 -5.28 4.68
CA LYS A 23 14.95 -5.79 6.01
C LYS A 23 13.67 -6.16 6.74
N LEU A 24 13.46 -7.44 6.97
CA LEU A 24 12.37 -7.92 7.82
C LEU A 24 12.95 -8.29 9.18
N HIS A 25 12.22 -7.97 10.25
CA HIS A 25 12.57 -8.45 11.57
C HIS A 25 12.34 -9.98 11.63
N GLN A 26 13.09 -10.70 12.48
CA GLN A 26 13.09 -12.16 12.52
C GLN A 26 11.74 -12.80 12.86
N ASP A 27 10.81 -12.03 13.46
CA ASP A 27 9.47 -12.46 13.83
C ASP A 27 8.42 -12.22 12.72
N LEU A 28 8.82 -11.59 11.61
CA LEU A 28 7.95 -11.33 10.47
C LEU A 28 8.08 -12.46 9.45
N ARG A 29 6.93 -13.03 9.07
CA ARG A 29 6.81 -14.01 8.00
C ARG A 29 6.06 -13.42 6.82
N GLU A 30 6.55 -13.69 5.61
CA GLU A 30 5.87 -13.40 4.35
C GLU A 30 4.59 -14.26 4.26
N SER A 31 3.45 -13.66 3.93
CA SER A 31 2.18 -14.39 3.76
C SER A 31 1.34 -13.78 2.63
N GLY A 32 1.99 -13.14 1.68
CA GLY A 32 1.41 -12.58 0.46
C GLY A 32 1.00 -13.70 -0.46
N LYS A 33 1.86 -14.68 -0.70
CA LYS A 33 1.56 -15.79 -1.62
C LYS A 33 0.41 -16.69 -1.17
N GLU A 34 0.13 -16.73 0.14
CA GLU A 34 -0.96 -17.52 0.73
C GLU A 34 -2.30 -16.77 0.77
N ALA A 35 -2.32 -15.48 0.42
CA ALA A 35 -3.52 -14.66 0.50
C ALA A 35 -4.31 -14.67 -0.82
N ALA A 36 -5.60 -14.33 -0.75
CA ALA A 36 -6.38 -14.06 -1.96
C ALA A 36 -6.17 -12.60 -2.38
N TRP A 37 -5.78 -12.39 -3.65
CA TRP A 37 -5.51 -11.07 -4.22
C TRP A 37 -6.46 -10.77 -5.38
N SER A 38 -6.85 -9.52 -5.49
CA SER A 38 -7.45 -8.98 -6.71
C SER A 38 -7.02 -7.54 -6.93
N VAL A 39 -7.04 -7.10 -8.18
CA VAL A 39 -6.81 -5.70 -8.57
C VAL A 39 -8.04 -5.17 -9.29
N SER A 40 -8.28 -3.85 -9.20
CA SER A 40 -9.43 -3.22 -9.87
C SER A 40 -9.39 -3.36 -11.40
N SER A 41 -8.19 -3.32 -11.97
CA SER A 41 -7.91 -3.50 -13.39
C SER A 41 -6.43 -3.82 -13.58
N CYS A 42 -6.06 -4.38 -14.73
CA CYS A 42 -4.66 -4.50 -15.12
C CYS A 42 -4.50 -4.55 -16.64
N LYS A 43 -3.36 -4.06 -17.13
CA LYS A 43 -2.94 -4.33 -18.51
C LYS A 43 -2.63 -5.83 -18.68
N PRO A 44 -2.81 -6.39 -19.89
CA PRO A 44 -2.40 -7.76 -20.18
C PRO A 44 -0.94 -8.00 -19.81
N GLY A 45 -0.66 -9.05 -19.03
CA GLY A 45 0.70 -9.39 -18.58
C GLY A 45 1.18 -8.69 -17.30
N ASN A 46 0.51 -7.62 -16.86
CA ASN A 46 0.91 -6.80 -15.71
C ASN A 46 -0.14 -6.84 -14.59
N GLY A 47 -0.57 -8.05 -14.21
CA GLY A 47 -1.60 -8.29 -13.20
C GLY A 47 -1.07 -8.57 -11.80
N VAL A 48 -1.89 -9.24 -10.98
CA VAL A 48 -1.57 -9.65 -9.61
C VAL A 48 -0.27 -10.47 -9.53
N SER A 49 0.02 -11.31 -10.52
CA SER A 49 1.22 -12.15 -10.53
C SER A 49 2.51 -11.35 -10.40
N ALA A 50 2.57 -10.17 -11.03
CA ALA A 50 3.72 -9.27 -10.97
C ALA A 50 3.88 -8.56 -9.62
N LEU A 51 2.90 -8.65 -8.71
CA LEU A 51 3.04 -8.17 -7.32
C LEU A 51 3.64 -9.23 -6.40
N LEU A 52 3.70 -10.49 -6.84
CA LEU A 52 3.97 -11.67 -6.01
C LEU A 52 5.15 -12.51 -6.48
N ASP A 53 5.82 -12.11 -7.56
CA ASP A 53 6.90 -12.85 -8.23
C ASP A 53 8.31 -12.55 -7.67
N ASP A 54 8.40 -11.76 -6.60
CA ASP A 54 9.65 -11.33 -5.94
C ASP A 54 10.64 -10.62 -6.88
N ASN A 55 10.15 -10.01 -7.97
CA ASN A 55 10.97 -9.29 -8.92
C ASN A 55 10.60 -7.79 -8.93
N VAL A 56 11.59 -6.92 -8.74
CA VAL A 56 11.38 -5.45 -8.72
C VAL A 56 11.31 -4.83 -10.12
N ASP A 57 11.68 -5.59 -11.15
CA ASP A 57 11.62 -5.16 -12.55
C ASP A 57 10.23 -5.44 -13.18
N THR A 58 9.44 -6.30 -12.55
CA THR A 58 8.04 -6.55 -12.91
C THR A 58 7.11 -5.73 -12.00
N TYR A 59 5.95 -5.36 -12.54
CA TYR A 59 5.01 -4.53 -11.81
C TYR A 59 3.58 -4.74 -12.29
N TRP A 60 2.64 -4.52 -11.36
CA TRP A 60 1.24 -4.32 -11.71
C TRP A 60 1.04 -2.96 -12.36
N GLN A 61 0.29 -2.93 -13.46
CA GLN A 61 -0.11 -1.69 -14.13
C GLN A 61 -1.62 -1.66 -14.26
N SER A 62 -2.27 -0.75 -13.54
CA SER A 62 -3.72 -0.54 -13.67
C SER A 62 -4.09 -0.05 -15.08
N ASP A 63 -5.24 -0.48 -15.56
CA ASP A 63 -5.79 -0.10 -16.87
C ASP A 63 -7.26 0.31 -16.73
N GLY A 64 -7.49 1.41 -16.00
CA GLY A 64 -8.83 1.92 -15.72
C GLY A 64 -8.78 3.29 -15.04
N ALA A 65 -9.94 3.83 -14.69
CA ALA A 65 -10.01 5.12 -13.96
C ALA A 65 -9.59 4.96 -12.48
N PRO A 66 -8.97 5.99 -11.87
CA PRO A 66 -8.73 6.00 -10.43
C PRO A 66 -10.04 6.06 -9.64
N PRO A 67 -10.09 5.54 -8.39
CA PRO A 67 -8.97 4.96 -7.66
C PRO A 67 -8.64 3.52 -8.08
N HIS A 68 -7.36 3.20 -8.24
CA HIS A 68 -6.90 1.83 -8.47
C HIS A 68 -6.85 1.09 -7.13
N LEU A 69 -7.36 -0.15 -7.10
CA LEU A 69 -7.49 -0.93 -5.88
C LEU A 69 -6.64 -2.19 -5.98
N VAL A 70 -5.95 -2.51 -4.88
CA VAL A 70 -5.38 -3.82 -4.60
C VAL A 70 -6.13 -4.34 -3.38
N ASN A 71 -6.88 -5.42 -3.56
CA ASN A 71 -7.61 -6.07 -2.46
C ASN A 71 -6.87 -7.33 -2.06
N ILE A 72 -6.73 -7.53 -0.76
CA ILE A 72 -6.03 -8.67 -0.21
C ILE A 72 -6.79 -9.21 0.99
N GLN A 73 -7.07 -10.51 0.99
CA GLN A 73 -7.75 -11.19 2.09
C GLN A 73 -6.76 -12.10 2.83
N PHE A 74 -6.39 -11.69 4.04
CA PHE A 74 -5.46 -12.41 4.94
C PHE A 74 -5.62 -11.93 6.39
N GLN A 75 -4.83 -12.52 7.30
CA GLN A 75 -4.55 -11.96 8.63
C GLN A 75 -3.14 -11.30 8.63
N LYS A 76 -3.01 -9.96 8.69
CA LYS A 76 -1.68 -9.30 8.82
C LYS A 76 -1.70 -8.03 9.65
N LYS A 77 -0.47 -7.58 9.95
CA LYS A 77 -0.13 -6.39 10.76
C LYS A 77 0.72 -5.35 10.01
N LEU A 78 1.27 -5.68 8.84
CA LEU A 78 2.22 -4.85 8.08
C LEU A 78 2.03 -5.02 6.56
N ILE A 79 2.08 -3.90 5.82
CA ILE A 79 2.25 -3.86 4.36
C ILE A 79 3.64 -3.33 4.06
N VAL A 80 4.33 -3.95 3.11
CA VAL A 80 5.60 -3.45 2.55
C VAL A 80 5.44 -3.34 1.03
N LEU A 81 5.83 -2.21 0.45
CA LEU A 81 5.70 -1.91 -0.98
C LEU A 81 7.05 -1.46 -1.52
N TYR A 82 7.45 -1.89 -2.72
CA TYR A 82 8.55 -1.27 -3.43
C TYR A 82 8.01 -0.15 -4.32
N VAL A 83 8.59 1.05 -4.21
CA VAL A 83 8.19 2.21 -5.02
C VAL A 83 9.42 3.01 -5.42
N ASP A 84 9.60 3.27 -6.72
CA ASP A 84 10.69 4.10 -7.23
C ASP A 84 10.14 5.23 -8.12
N PHE A 85 10.21 6.46 -7.60
CA PHE A 85 9.75 7.64 -8.30
C PHE A 85 10.54 7.95 -9.59
N GLU A 86 11.84 7.74 -9.58
CA GLU A 86 12.71 8.09 -10.71
C GLU A 86 12.49 7.13 -11.88
N LEU A 87 12.26 5.84 -11.57
CA LEU A 87 12.02 4.81 -12.58
C LEU A 87 10.64 4.94 -13.23
N HIS A 88 9.59 5.22 -12.44
CA HIS A 88 8.20 5.12 -12.91
C HIS A 88 7.48 6.45 -13.08
N GLN A 89 8.08 7.56 -12.64
CA GLN A 89 7.58 8.94 -12.79
C GLN A 89 6.06 9.05 -12.55
N THR A 90 5.26 9.16 -13.61
CA THR A 90 3.80 9.36 -13.58
C THR A 90 3.01 8.15 -13.06
N TYR A 91 3.58 6.95 -13.08
CA TYR A 91 2.96 5.74 -12.51
C TYR A 91 3.21 5.59 -11.01
N THR A 92 4.02 6.46 -10.41
CA THR A 92 4.34 6.41 -8.99
C THR A 92 3.15 6.91 -8.15
N PRO A 93 2.57 6.11 -7.25
CA PRO A 93 1.45 6.55 -6.43
C PRO A 93 1.90 7.66 -5.47
N MET A 94 1.15 8.77 -5.44
CA MET A 94 1.41 9.88 -4.51
C MET A 94 0.63 9.74 -3.19
N LYS A 95 -0.51 9.06 -3.22
CA LYS A 95 -1.40 8.91 -2.07
C LYS A 95 -1.91 7.48 -2.02
N ILE A 96 -1.75 6.84 -0.86
CA ILE A 96 -2.28 5.49 -0.61
C ILE A 96 -3.18 5.56 0.62
N SER A 97 -4.42 5.07 0.47
CA SER A 97 -5.37 4.90 1.56
C SER A 97 -5.53 3.40 1.84
N ILE A 98 -5.10 2.98 3.03
CA ILE A 98 -5.23 1.60 3.49
C ILE A 98 -6.54 1.49 4.25
N ARG A 99 -7.37 0.55 3.79
CA ARG A 99 -8.65 0.23 4.39
C ARG A 99 -8.65 -1.22 4.86
N ALA A 100 -9.24 -1.49 6.01
CA ALA A 100 -9.37 -2.83 6.56
C ALA A 100 -10.75 -3.04 7.18
N GLY A 101 -11.21 -4.29 7.16
CA GLY A 101 -12.50 -4.76 7.65
C GLY A 101 -12.53 -6.29 7.59
N ASP A 102 -13.61 -6.90 8.07
CA ASP A 102 -13.83 -8.34 7.96
C ASP A 102 -14.43 -8.74 6.60
N GLY A 103 -14.89 -7.76 5.80
CA GLY A 103 -15.39 -7.95 4.45
C GLY A 103 -15.42 -6.65 3.64
N PHE A 104 -15.70 -6.77 2.34
CA PHE A 104 -15.71 -5.61 1.43
C PHE A 104 -16.70 -4.51 1.83
N HIS A 105 -17.80 -4.87 2.47
CA HIS A 105 -18.89 -3.96 2.81
C HIS A 105 -18.62 -3.11 4.06
N ASN A 106 -17.57 -3.41 4.84
CA ASN A 106 -17.28 -2.70 6.09
C ASN A 106 -15.84 -2.18 6.21
N LEU A 107 -15.13 -2.09 5.08
CA LEU A 107 -13.79 -1.54 5.03
C LEU A 107 -13.75 -0.10 5.59
N LYS A 108 -12.97 0.10 6.65
CA LYS A 108 -12.71 1.42 7.25
C LYS A 108 -11.29 1.86 6.94
N VAL A 109 -11.11 3.16 6.71
CA VAL A 109 -9.76 3.73 6.54
C VAL A 109 -8.99 3.57 7.85
N VAL A 110 -7.91 2.78 7.80
CA VAL A 110 -6.99 2.59 8.92
C VAL A 110 -5.83 3.57 8.84
N LYS A 111 -5.34 3.85 7.62
CA LYS A 111 -4.17 4.68 7.42
C LYS A 111 -4.19 5.39 6.08
N ASN A 112 -3.77 6.66 6.09
CA ASN A 112 -3.55 7.44 4.89
C ASN A 112 -2.07 7.84 4.85
N VAL A 113 -1.40 7.50 3.75
CA VAL A 113 0.01 7.85 3.54
C VAL A 113 0.16 8.67 2.27
N GLU A 114 0.95 9.73 2.37
CA GLU A 114 1.35 10.55 1.25
C GLU A 114 2.82 10.22 0.94
N LEU A 115 3.10 9.80 -0.28
CA LEU A 115 4.43 9.45 -0.73
C LEU A 115 5.04 10.64 -1.46
N VAL A 116 6.18 11.11 -0.98
CA VAL A 116 6.88 12.27 -1.55
C VAL A 116 8.21 11.79 -2.13
N LYS A 117 8.25 11.64 -3.45
CA LYS A 117 9.40 11.08 -4.21
C LYS A 117 9.98 9.82 -3.52
N PRO A 118 9.15 8.78 -3.28
CA PRO A 118 9.62 7.56 -2.64
C PRO A 118 10.67 6.86 -3.52
N ARG A 119 11.61 6.17 -2.87
CA ARG A 119 12.60 5.35 -3.57
C ARG A 119 13.01 4.14 -2.73
N GLY A 120 12.62 2.95 -3.16
CA GLY A 120 12.93 1.69 -2.50
C GLY A 120 11.72 1.11 -1.74
N TRP A 121 12.02 0.29 -0.73
CA TRP A 121 11.03 -0.38 0.11
C TRP A 121 10.38 0.58 1.13
N ILE A 122 9.06 0.62 1.13
CA ILE A 122 8.21 1.44 1.98
C ILE A 122 7.43 0.53 2.94
N TYR A 123 7.58 0.80 4.24
CA TYR A 123 6.92 0.03 5.30
C TYR A 123 5.72 0.80 5.82
N ILE A 124 4.55 0.20 5.76
CA ILE A 124 3.30 0.79 6.24
C ILE A 124 2.69 -0.13 7.31
N PRO A 125 3.08 0.05 8.58
CA PRO A 125 2.51 -0.73 9.67
C PRO A 125 1.05 -0.32 9.91
N PHE A 126 0.18 -1.28 10.22
CA PHE A 126 -1.23 -1.01 10.58
C PHE A 126 -1.34 -0.42 11.99
N SER A 127 -0.40 -0.75 12.87
CA SER A 127 -0.26 -0.11 14.18
C SER A 127 0.64 1.12 14.10
N GLY A 128 0.48 2.06 15.05
CA GLY A 128 1.34 3.25 15.16
C GLY A 128 2.78 2.97 15.57
N LYS A 129 3.13 1.72 15.91
CA LYS A 129 4.50 1.32 16.18
C LYS A 129 5.18 1.00 14.85
N ASP A 130 6.22 1.75 14.52
CA ASP A 130 7.13 1.36 13.45
C ASP A 130 7.75 0.00 13.82
N PRO A 131 7.98 -0.91 12.86
CA PRO A 131 8.72 -2.13 13.14
C PRO A 131 10.08 -1.74 13.72
N LYS A 132 10.36 -2.18 14.96
CA LYS A 132 11.64 -1.95 15.64
C LYS A 132 12.74 -2.76 14.99
#